data_AF-A0A8I1LKP8-F1
#
_entry.id   AF-A0A8I1LKP8-F1
#
_cell.length_a   1.000
_cell.length_b   1.000
_cell.length_c   1.000
_cell.angle_alpha   90.00
_cell.angle_beta   90.00
_cell.angle_gamma   90.00
#
_symmetry.space_group_name_H-M   'P 1'
#
loop_
_entity.id
_entity.type
_entity.pdbx_description
1 polymer ?
#
loop_
_entity_poly.entity_id
_entity_poly.type
_entity_poly.pdbx_seq_one_letter_code
_entity_poly.pdbx_strand_id
1 'polypeptide(L)' 'MFTIEHEFDATVVTLIDEGPGHLRDDVVVTAFDDCVTVDQADPRSDEVQRVTLSLAQLRDLAAALNLPEGSYRLQR' A
#
# COMPACT_ATOMS: atom_id res chain seq x y z
N MET A 1 -5.53 -5.58 11.52
CA MET A 1 -4.34 -5.12 12.30
C MET A 1 -3.26 -4.61 11.35
N PHE A 2 -2.21 -3.94 11.83
CA PHE A 2 -1.00 -3.72 11.04
C PHE A 2 0.27 -3.79 11.90
N THR A 3 1.40 -4.10 11.26
CA THR A 3 2.75 -4.03 11.84
C THR A 3 3.61 -3.07 11.03
N ILE A 4 4.66 -2.53 11.65
CA ILE A 4 5.65 -1.67 11.00
C ILE A 4 7.03 -2.17 11.40
N GLU A 5 7.85 -2.48 10.42
CA GLU A 5 9.20 -2.98 10.57
C GLU A 5 10.15 -2.07 9.77
N HIS A 6 11.29 -1.76 10.36
CA HIS A 6 12.32 -0.95 9.70
C HIS A 6 13.46 -1.88 9.29
N GLU A 7 13.69 -1.98 7.99
CA GLU A 7 14.84 -2.66 7.41
C GLU A 7 15.96 -1.64 7.12
N PHE A 8 17.05 -2.11 6.51
CA PHE A 8 18.22 -1.26 6.26
C PHE A 8 17.92 -0.12 5.28
N ASP A 9 17.15 -0.39 4.23
CA ASP A 9 16.86 0.52 3.12
C ASP A 9 15.36 0.78 2.90
N ALA A 10 14.50 0.20 3.74
CA ALA A 10 13.05 0.33 3.60
C ALA A 10 12.30 0.29 4.94
N THR A 11 11.09 0.86 4.95
CA THR A 11 10.09 0.59 5.99
C THR A 11 9.04 -0.36 5.41
N VAL A 12 8.83 -1.50 6.07
CA VAL A 12 7.87 -2.52 5.68
C VAL A 12 6.65 -2.43 6.59
N VAL A 13 5.48 -2.28 5.99
CA VAL A 13 4.18 -2.24 6.69
C VAL A 13 3.36 -3.42 6.22
N THR A 14 2.94 -4.28 7.14
CA THR A 14 2.02 -5.39 6.82
C THR A 14 0.62 -5.04 7.30
N LEU A 15 -0.34 -5.03 6.38
CA LEU A 15 -1.77 -4.83 6.66
C LEU A 15 -2.45 -6.19 6.69
N ILE A 16 -2.99 -6.55 7.85
CA ILE A 16 -3.66 -7.84 8.08
C ILE A 16 -5.16 -7.61 8.05
N ASP A 17 -5.85 -8.32 7.15
CA ASP A 17 -7.32 -8.32 7.09
C ASP A 17 -7.85 -9.27 8.15
N GLU A 18 -8.59 -8.72 9.12
CA GLU A 18 -9.09 -9.46 10.27
C GLU A 18 -10.57 -9.18 10.49
N GLY A 19 -11.36 -10.22 10.72
CA GLY A 19 -12.77 -10.07 11.04
C GLY A 19 -13.60 -11.31 10.77
N PRO A 20 -14.91 -11.25 11.02
CA PRO A 20 -15.83 -12.32 10.65
C PRO A 20 -16.12 -12.26 9.13
N GLY A 21 -15.95 -13.38 8.43
CA GLY A 21 -16.33 -13.52 7.02
C GLY A 21 -15.18 -14.01 6.13
N HIS A 22 -15.31 -13.77 4.84
CA HIS A 22 -14.25 -14.06 3.87
C HIS A 22 -13.23 -12.92 3.90
N LEU A 23 -12.01 -13.24 4.31
CA LEU A 23 -10.89 -12.29 4.42
C LEU A 23 -10.11 -12.27 3.11
N ARG A 24 -9.49 -11.11 2.84
CA ARG A 24 -8.48 -10.99 1.79
C ARG A 24 -7.11 -11.39 2.33
N ASP A 25 -6.20 -11.75 1.43
CA ASP A 25 -4.80 -11.94 1.79
C ASP A 25 -4.17 -10.61 2.24
N ASP A 26 -3.16 -10.73 3.08
CA ASP A 26 -2.43 -9.60 3.65
C ASP A 26 -1.79 -8.74 2.55
N VAL A 27 -1.67 -7.44 2.83
CA VAL A 27 -1.01 -6.48 1.94
C VAL A 27 0.30 -6.03 2.57
N VAL A 28 1.39 -6.15 1.83
CA VAL A 28 2.70 -5.66 2.24
C VAL A 28 3.00 -4.36 1.50
N VAL A 29 3.24 -3.29 2.25
CA VAL A 29 3.66 -1.99 1.73
C VAL A 29 5.12 -1.79 2.07
N THR A 30 5.98 -1.67 1.07
CA THR A 30 7.42 -1.43 1.29
C THR A 30 7.77 -0.03 0.81
N ALA A 31 8.21 0.82 1.73
CA ALA A 31 8.59 2.20 1.45
C ALA A 31 10.11 2.33 1.39
N PHE A 32 10.64 2.51 0.18
CA PHE A 32 12.04 2.81 -0.11
C PHE A 32 12.26 4.34 -0.14
N ASP A 33 13.50 4.77 -0.41
CA ASP A 33 13.85 6.19 -0.51
C ASP A 33 13.29 6.88 -1.77
N ASP A 34 13.01 6.13 -2.83
CA ASP A 34 12.59 6.65 -4.14
C ASP A 34 11.18 6.19 -4.59
N CYS A 35 10.66 5.10 -4.02
CA CYS A 35 9.37 4.53 -4.39
C CYS A 35 8.72 3.74 -3.25
N VAL A 36 7.44 3.40 -3.44
CA VAL A 36 6.69 2.52 -2.54
C VAL A 36 6.06 1.40 -3.34
N THR A 37 6.22 0.15 -2.89
CA THR A 37 5.53 -1.00 -3.47
C THR A 37 4.35 -1.41 -2.61
N VAL A 38 3.28 -1.88 -3.26
CA VAL A 38 2.11 -2.50 -2.63
C VAL A 38 1.95 -3.89 -3.21
N ASP A 39 2.09 -4.89 -2.35
CA ASP A 39 2.15 -6.30 -2.72
C ASP A 39 1.02 -7.08 -2.07
N GLN A 40 0.38 -7.95 -2.84
CA GLN A 40 -0.65 -8.87 -2.35
C GLN A 40 -0.55 -10.20 -3.08
N ALA A 41 -0.68 -11.30 -2.35
CA ALA A 41 -0.76 -12.64 -2.95
C ALA A 41 -2.09 -12.81 -3.70
N ASP A 42 -2.05 -13.39 -4.90
CA ASP A 42 -3.25 -13.85 -5.60
C ASP A 42 -3.52 -15.32 -5.23
N PRO A 43 -4.64 -15.62 -4.53
CA PRO A 43 -4.94 -16.98 -4.06
C PRO A 43 -5.22 -17.98 -5.19
N ARG A 44 -5.38 -17.51 -6.44
CA ARG A 44 -5.65 -18.38 -7.60
C ARG A 44 -4.39 -18.79 -8.34
N SER A 45 -3.41 -17.88 -8.43
CA SER A 45 -2.17 -18.13 -9.17
C SER A 45 -0.99 -18.49 -8.27
N ASP A 46 -1.10 -18.28 -6.95
CA ASP A 46 0.01 -18.42 -6.01
C ASP A 46 1.20 -17.48 -6.36
N GLU A 47 0.87 -16.34 -6.99
CA GLU A 47 1.83 -15.30 -7.37
C GLU A 47 1.56 -14.00 -6.61
N VAL A 48 2.62 -13.26 -6.31
CA VAL A 48 2.51 -11.92 -5.70
C VAL A 48 2.27 -10.89 -6.79
N GLN A 49 1.15 -10.17 -6.69
CA GLN A 49 0.86 -9.00 -7.51
C GLN A 49 1.49 -7.77 -6.87
N ARG A 50 2.24 -6.98 -7.65
CA ARG A 50 2.96 -5.78 -7.20
C ARG A 50 2.52 -4.54 -7.96
N VAL A 51 2.24 -3.47 -7.22
CA VAL A 51 2.07 -2.12 -7.76
C VAL A 51 3.17 -1.22 -7.20
N THR A 52 3.92 -0.55 -8.07
CA THR A 52 4.94 0.43 -7.67
C THR A 52 4.40 1.84 -7.83
N LEU A 53 4.48 2.63 -6.77
CA LEU A 53 4.10 4.02 -6.71
C LEU A 53 5.36 4.90 -6.58
N SER A 54 5.43 5.96 -7.37
CA SER A 54 6.34 7.06 -7.08
C SER A 54 5.90 7.79 -5.80
N LEU A 55 6.82 8.49 -5.14
CA LEU A 55 6.49 9.30 -3.95
C LEU A 55 5.41 10.36 -4.22
N ALA A 56 5.33 10.89 -5.45
CA ALA A 56 4.27 11.81 -5.85
C ALA A 56 2.90 11.11 -5.88
N GLN A 57 2.82 9.94 -6.49
CA GLN A 57 1.58 9.15 -6.54
C GLN A 57 1.13 8.72 -5.14
N LEU A 58 2.06 8.35 -4.24
CA LEU A 58 1.70 8.01 -2.87
C LEU A 58 1.12 9.21 -2.12
N ARG A 59 1.69 10.41 -2.29
CA ARG A 59 1.17 11.65 -1.68
C ARG A 59 -0.21 11.98 -2.21
N ASP A 60 -0.42 11.84 -3.52
CA ASP A 60 -1.73 12.03 -4.15
C ASP A 60 -2.75 11.01 -3.61
N LEU A 61 -2.38 9.74 -3.47
CA LEU A 61 -3.24 8.69 -2.91
C LEU A 61 -3.61 8.99 -1.45
N ALA A 62 -2.63 9.36 -0.61
CA ALA A 62 -2.88 9.69 0.79
C ALA A 62 -3.84 10.88 0.95
N ALA A 63 -3.73 11.89 0.09
CA ALA A 63 -4.68 13.00 0.06
C ALA A 63 -6.08 12.55 -0.41
N ALA A 64 -6.14 11.73 -1.47
CA ALA A 64 -7.40 11.26 -2.05
C ALA A 64 -8.27 10.47 -1.06
N LEU A 65 -7.66 9.75 -0.10
CA LEU A 65 -8.40 9.03 0.95
C LEU A 65 -9.31 9.93 1.82
N ASN A 66 -9.07 11.24 1.84
CA ASN A 66 -9.78 12.20 2.69
C ASN A 66 -10.58 13.25 1.89
N LEU A 67 -10.69 13.08 0.57
CA LEU A 67 -11.35 14.04 -0.32
C LEU A 67 -12.62 13.43 -0.94
N PRO A 68 -13.67 14.23 -1.22
CA PRO A 68 -14.82 13.76 -1.96
C PRO A 68 -14.48 13.50 -3.44
N GLU A 69 -15.45 12.98 -4.19
CA GLU A 69 -15.31 12.81 -5.64
C GLU A 69 -14.96 14.14 -6.33
N GLY A 70 -13.97 14.11 -7.22
CA GLY A 70 -13.53 15.28 -7.96
C GLY A 70 -12.20 15.11 -8.68
N SER A 71 -11.74 16.18 -9.33
CA SER A 71 -10.43 16.28 -9.96
C SER A 71 -9.55 17.23 -9.15
N TYR A 72 -8.43 16.71 -8.64
CA TYR A 72 -7.55 17.44 -7.73
C TYR A 72 -6.15 17.54 -8.33
N ARG A 73 -5.46 18.63 -7.96
CA ARG A 73 -4.04 18.79 -8.18
C ARG A 73 -3.46 19.33 -6.88
N LEU A 74 -2.67 18.51 -6.19
CA LEU A 74 -1.95 18.98 -5.02
C LEU A 74 -0.95 20.06 -5.46
N GLN A 75 -0.98 21.21 -4.79
CA GLN A 75 0.08 22.21 -4.95
C GLN A 75 1.35 21.65 -4.29
N ARG A 76 2.47 21.74 -5.01
CA ARG A 76 3.78 21.28 -4.54
C ARG A 76 4.28 22.11 -3.37
#